data_AF-A0A518AY36-F1
#
_entry.id   AF-A0A518AY36-F1
#
_cell.length_a   1.000
_cell.length_b   1.000
_cell.length_c   1.000
_cell.angle_alpha   90.00
_cell.angle_beta   90.00
_cell.angle_gamma   90.00
#
_symmetry.space_group_name_H-M   'P 1'
#
loop_
_entity.id
_entity.type
_entity.pdbx_description
1 polymer ?
#
loop_
_entity_poly.entity_id
_entity_poly.type
_entity_poly.pdbx_seq_one_letter_code
_entity_poly.pdbx_strand_id
1 'polypeptide(L)'
;MGSEEPARVMRHVPQRTKVDCGVAVLAMLADVSYKRAERTLREVSFMPPGLIGDGVTEQNLLLSLVQLTSQWWQLGFGGGTSLAEWERPEDRAAIVVSPNGRTNLHWVAYEKGEIYDPHSDGSCSLVDYERAHWKVKTTLRRDQSKLGEFQLRQMEAFRIF
;
A
#
# COMPACT_ATOMS: atom_id res chain seq x y z
N MET A 1 30.34 -14.97 -2.89
CA MET A 1 30.08 -13.54 -3.15
C MET A 1 28.72 -13.45 -3.81
N GLY A 2 27.66 -13.27 -3.02
CA GLY A 2 26.34 -13.01 -3.58
C GLY A 2 26.32 -11.57 -4.05
N SER A 3 26.16 -11.35 -5.36
CA SER A 3 25.84 -10.04 -5.89
C SER A 3 24.51 -9.62 -5.29
N GLU A 4 24.53 -8.63 -4.39
CA GLU A 4 23.31 -7.95 -3.98
C GLU A 4 22.68 -7.34 -5.24
N GLU A 5 21.60 -7.97 -5.70
CA GLU A 5 20.76 -7.42 -6.75
C GLU A 5 20.32 -6.02 -6.28
N PRO A 6 20.56 -4.94 -7.06
CA PRO A 6 20.27 -3.60 -6.59
C PRO A 6 18.80 -3.53 -6.19
N ALA A 7 18.54 -3.13 -4.94
CA ALA A 7 17.20 -3.10 -4.38
C ALA A 7 16.28 -2.31 -5.32
N ARG A 8 15.33 -3.01 -5.94
CA ARG A 8 14.46 -2.44 -6.97
C ARG A 8 13.57 -1.37 -6.32
N VAL A 9 13.85 -0.11 -6.65
CA VAL A 9 13.04 1.03 -6.22
C VAL A 9 11.61 0.85 -6.71
N MET A 10 10.63 1.17 -5.87
CA MET A 10 9.22 1.10 -6.21
C MET A 10 8.93 1.97 -7.44
N ARG A 11 8.19 1.41 -8.41
CA ARG A 11 7.76 2.16 -9.57
C ARG A 11 6.51 2.97 -9.22
N HIS A 12 6.53 4.27 -9.47
CA HIS A 12 5.32 5.10 -9.39
C HIS A 12 4.26 4.64 -10.39
N VAL A 13 3.01 4.63 -9.95
CA VAL A 13 1.83 4.33 -10.79
C VAL A 13 0.79 5.43 -10.56
N PRO A 14 0.45 6.23 -11.58
CA PRO A 14 -0.56 7.27 -11.44
C PRO A 14 -1.97 6.67 -11.34
N GLN A 15 -2.83 7.32 -10.57
CA GLN A 15 -4.26 7.02 -10.53
C GLN A 15 -4.92 7.40 -11.87
N ARG A 16 -5.99 6.70 -12.25
CA ARG A 16 -6.67 6.94 -13.55
C ARG A 16 -7.93 7.79 -13.40
N THR A 17 -8.49 7.84 -12.21
CA THR A 17 -9.68 8.60 -11.86
C THR A 17 -9.45 9.37 -10.56
N LYS A 18 -10.42 10.16 -10.12
CA LYS A 18 -10.30 10.92 -8.86
C LYS A 18 -10.36 10.04 -7.60
N VAL A 19 -10.83 8.81 -7.74
CA VAL A 19 -11.15 7.95 -6.61
C VAL A 19 -10.24 6.72 -6.51
N ASP A 20 -9.54 6.32 -7.57
CA ASP A 20 -8.77 5.06 -7.60
C ASP A 20 -7.33 5.10 -7.07
N CYS A 21 -7.03 6.06 -6.18
CA CYS A 21 -5.74 6.16 -5.48
C CYS A 21 -5.33 4.83 -4.80
N GLY A 22 -6.28 4.10 -4.21
CA GLY A 22 -6.02 2.80 -3.57
C GLY A 22 -5.55 1.71 -4.55
N VAL A 23 -6.05 1.70 -5.79
CA VAL A 23 -5.63 0.75 -6.83
C VAL A 23 -4.20 1.02 -7.26
N ALA A 24 -3.86 2.29 -7.45
CA ALA A 24 -2.51 2.72 -7.76
C ALA A 24 -1.53 2.35 -6.64
N VAL A 25 -1.86 2.64 -5.38
CA VAL A 25 -1.05 2.25 -4.22
C VAL A 25 -0.84 0.74 -4.13
N LEU A 26 -1.88 -0.05 -4.38
CA LEU A 26 -1.75 -1.51 -4.45
C LEU A 26 -0.77 -1.94 -5.55
N ALA A 27 -0.87 -1.36 -6.74
CA ALA A 27 -0.01 -1.68 -7.87
C ALA A 27 1.47 -1.35 -7.59
N MET A 28 1.73 -0.22 -6.93
CA MET A 28 3.08 0.21 -6.54
C MET A 28 3.68 -0.74 -5.50
N LEU A 29 2.94 -1.01 -4.41
CA LEU A 29 3.43 -1.84 -3.30
C LEU A 29 3.68 -3.29 -3.73
N ALA A 30 2.81 -3.85 -4.57
CA ALA A 30 2.92 -5.22 -5.05
C ALA A 30 3.80 -5.40 -6.30
N ASP A 31 4.39 -4.32 -6.84
CA ASP A 31 5.15 -4.32 -8.09
C ASP A 31 4.42 -5.01 -9.26
N VAL A 32 3.14 -4.68 -9.44
CA VAL A 32 2.30 -5.22 -10.52
C VAL A 32 1.76 -4.13 -11.43
N SER A 33 1.22 -4.53 -12.59
CA SER A 33 0.48 -3.60 -13.45
C SER A 33 -0.80 -3.12 -12.76
N TYR A 34 -1.22 -1.88 -13.06
CA TYR A 34 -2.49 -1.31 -12.62
C TYR A 34 -3.68 -2.27 -12.85
N LYS A 35 -3.79 -2.84 -14.06
CA LYS A 35 -4.87 -3.78 -14.43
C LYS A 35 -4.91 -5.04 -13.55
N ARG A 36 -3.74 -5.52 -13.11
CA ARG A 36 -3.64 -6.69 -12.20
C ARG A 36 -4.10 -6.31 -10.80
N ALA A 37 -3.65 -5.17 -10.27
CA ALA A 37 -4.10 -4.64 -8.98
C ALA A 37 -5.63 -4.42 -8.96
N GLU A 38 -6.15 -3.78 -10.01
CA GLU A 38 -7.59 -3.54 -10.18
C GLU A 38 -8.38 -4.85 -10.17
N ARG A 39 -7.95 -5.85 -10.95
CA ARG A 39 -8.62 -7.15 -11.01
C ARG A 39 -8.63 -7.84 -9.64
N THR A 40 -7.51 -7.86 -8.93
CA THR A 40 -7.45 -8.47 -7.60
C THR A 40 -8.36 -7.75 -6.60
N LEU A 41 -8.38 -6.41 -6.61
CA LEU A 41 -9.31 -5.66 -5.75
C LEU A 41 -10.78 -6.02 -6.05
N ARG A 42 -11.15 -6.21 -7.32
CA ARG A 42 -12.51 -6.67 -7.68
C ARG A 42 -12.83 -8.04 -7.08
N GLU A 43 -11.89 -8.97 -7.20
CA GLU A 43 -12.03 -10.35 -6.71
C GLU A 43 -12.19 -10.39 -5.18
N VAL A 44 -11.41 -9.58 -4.45
CA VAL A 44 -11.43 -9.52 -2.98
C VAL A 44 -12.65 -8.76 -2.44
N SER A 45 -13.04 -7.67 -3.11
CA SER A 45 -14.04 -6.74 -2.56
C SER A 45 -15.49 -7.11 -2.90
N PHE A 46 -15.72 -8.15 -3.71
CA PHE A 46 -17.03 -8.47 -4.28
C PHE A 46 -17.76 -7.26 -4.91
N MET A 47 -17.00 -6.27 -5.40
CA MET A 47 -17.57 -4.99 -5.87
C MET A 47 -18.18 -5.13 -7.28
N PRO A 48 -19.35 -4.51 -7.54
CA PRO A 48 -19.92 -4.46 -8.88
C PRO A 48 -18.99 -3.76 -9.88
N PRO A 49 -19.06 -4.11 -11.18
CA PRO A 49 -18.33 -3.40 -12.22
C PRO A 49 -18.69 -1.90 -12.23
N GLY A 50 -17.67 -1.02 -12.19
CA GLY A 50 -17.83 0.44 -12.32
C GLY A 50 -17.69 1.26 -11.04
N LEU A 51 -17.57 0.62 -9.86
CA LEU A 51 -17.42 1.29 -8.56
C LEU A 51 -15.98 1.26 -8.02
N ILE A 52 -14.99 1.03 -8.87
CA ILE A 52 -13.62 0.78 -8.41
C ILE A 52 -12.88 2.09 -8.20
N GLY A 53 -12.36 2.25 -6.99
CA GLY A 53 -11.66 3.42 -6.52
C GLY A 53 -12.45 4.15 -5.45
N ASP A 54 -13.76 4.31 -5.62
CA ASP A 54 -14.59 4.90 -4.57
C ASP A 54 -14.74 3.89 -3.42
N GLY A 55 -14.02 4.11 -2.32
CA GLY A 55 -14.12 3.27 -1.13
C GLY A 55 -13.27 2.00 -1.12
N VAL A 56 -12.04 2.02 -1.68
CA VAL A 56 -11.05 1.00 -1.31
C VAL A 56 -10.81 1.11 0.21
N THR A 57 -11.39 0.17 0.95
CA THR A 57 -11.25 0.05 2.40
C THR A 57 -9.87 -0.49 2.76
N GLU A 58 -9.45 -0.28 4.01
CA GLU A 58 -8.20 -0.82 4.50
C GLU A 58 -8.18 -2.35 4.47
N GLN A 59 -9.33 -3.00 4.69
CA GLN A 59 -9.48 -4.45 4.62
C GLN A 59 -9.28 -4.97 3.19
N ASN A 60 -9.90 -4.33 2.19
CA ASN A 60 -9.77 -4.73 0.79
C ASN A 60 -8.33 -4.59 0.30
N LEU A 61 -7.68 -3.48 0.68
CA LEU A 61 -6.28 -3.24 0.33
C LEU A 61 -5.36 -4.26 1.02
N LEU A 62 -5.57 -4.53 2.31
CA LEU A 62 -4.82 -5.52 3.08
C LEU A 62 -4.90 -6.92 2.45
N LEU A 63 -6.11 -7.42 2.21
CA LEU A 63 -6.31 -8.75 1.61
C LEU A 63 -5.72 -8.85 0.21
N SER A 64 -5.85 -7.79 -0.59
CA SER A 64 -5.27 -7.75 -1.94
C SER A 64 -3.74 -7.72 -1.90
N LEU A 65 -3.13 -7.01 -0.94
CA LEU A 65 -1.69 -7.02 -0.72
C LEU A 65 -1.19 -8.41 -0.36
N VAL A 66 -1.86 -9.09 0.59
CA VAL A 66 -1.54 -10.49 0.95
C VAL A 66 -1.62 -11.40 -0.28
N GLN A 67 -2.69 -11.31 -1.06
CA GLN A 67 -2.89 -12.15 -2.26
C GLN A 67 -1.84 -11.88 -3.36
N LEU A 68 -1.44 -10.63 -3.59
CA LEU A 68 -0.51 -10.28 -4.66
C LEU A 68 0.96 -10.48 -4.29
N THR A 69 1.30 -10.26 -3.02
CA THR A 69 2.70 -10.28 -2.56
C THR A 69 3.08 -11.58 -1.87
N SER A 70 2.11 -12.41 -1.48
CA SER A 70 2.34 -13.59 -0.63
C SER A 70 3.13 -13.23 0.64
N GLN A 71 2.83 -12.06 1.21
CA GLN A 71 3.48 -11.52 2.40
C GLN A 71 2.43 -11.12 3.42
N TRP A 72 2.80 -11.16 4.71
CA TRP A 72 1.97 -10.59 5.76
C TRP A 72 2.07 -9.09 5.76
N TRP A 73 0.92 -8.47 5.93
CA TRP A 73 0.75 -7.03 6.11
C TRP A 73 -0.04 -6.80 7.39
N GLN A 74 0.32 -5.77 8.13
CA GLN A 74 -0.30 -5.41 9.39
C GLN A 74 -1.00 -4.06 9.26
N LEU A 75 -2.23 -4.02 9.77
CA LEU A 75 -2.99 -2.80 9.97
C LEU A 75 -2.51 -2.07 11.23
N GLY A 76 -2.09 -0.83 11.08
CA GLY A 76 -1.73 0.06 12.18
C GLY A 76 -2.51 1.36 12.12
N PHE A 77 -2.91 1.90 13.26
CA PHE A 77 -3.61 3.18 13.35
C PHE A 77 -2.61 4.32 13.51
N GLY A 78 -2.79 5.41 12.75
CA GLY A 78 -1.87 6.55 12.76
C GLY A 78 -1.97 7.44 14.01
N GLY A 79 -2.96 7.21 14.88
CA GLY A 79 -3.15 8.00 16.10
C GLY A 79 -3.44 9.49 15.88
N GLY A 80 -3.67 9.93 14.64
CA GLY A 80 -3.88 11.34 14.31
C GLY A 80 -2.61 12.21 14.34
N THR A 81 -1.41 11.61 14.26
CA THR A 81 -0.17 12.35 14.01
C THR A 81 -0.12 12.85 12.57
N SER A 82 0.68 13.89 12.31
CA SER A 82 0.92 14.31 10.92
C SER A 82 1.77 13.26 10.19
N LEU A 83 1.67 13.20 8.86
CA LEU A 83 2.49 12.30 8.05
C LEU A 83 3.99 12.59 8.22
N ALA A 84 4.37 13.86 8.39
CA ALA A 84 5.75 14.26 8.64
C ALA A 84 6.34 13.66 9.94
N GLU A 85 5.51 13.59 10.99
CA GLU A 85 5.86 13.11 12.34
C GLU A 85 5.56 11.62 12.55
N TRP A 86 4.93 10.97 11.58
CA TRP A 86 4.56 9.58 11.66
C TRP A 86 5.79 8.67 11.78
N GLU A 87 5.71 7.67 12.67
CA GLU A 87 6.77 6.68 12.86
C GLU A 87 6.89 5.80 11.61
N ARG A 88 7.98 5.97 10.87
CA ARG A 88 8.16 5.40 9.54
C ARG A 88 8.71 3.97 9.65
N PRO A 89 8.15 2.99 8.93
CA PRO A 89 8.79 1.69 8.81
C PRO A 89 10.07 1.79 7.97
N GLU A 90 10.95 0.80 8.12
CA GLU A 90 12.14 0.66 7.27
C GLU A 90 11.79 0.22 5.84
N ASP A 91 10.71 -0.56 5.71
CA ASP A 91 10.21 -1.11 4.45
C ASP A 91 9.01 -0.29 3.91
N ARG A 92 8.30 -0.88 2.94
CA ARG A 92 7.15 -0.29 2.27
C ARG A 92 5.93 -0.17 3.17
N ALA A 93 5.13 0.87 2.93
CA ALA A 93 3.84 1.04 3.57
C ALA A 93 2.78 1.64 2.63
N ALA A 94 1.53 1.22 2.81
CA ALA A 94 0.36 1.99 2.39
C ALA A 94 -0.06 2.92 3.53
N ILE A 95 -0.47 4.14 3.20
CA ILE A 95 -0.85 5.14 4.20
C ILE A 95 -2.14 5.83 3.75
N VAL A 96 -3.14 5.84 4.62
CA VAL A 96 -4.32 6.70 4.47
C VAL A 96 -4.04 8.02 5.17
N VAL A 97 -4.08 9.10 4.42
CA VAL A 97 -3.97 10.46 4.95
C VAL A 97 -5.26 11.24 4.75
N SER A 98 -5.52 12.20 5.62
CA SER A 98 -6.63 13.14 5.45
C SER A 98 -6.25 14.56 5.88
N PRO A 99 -6.88 15.60 5.31
CA PRO A 99 -6.77 16.95 5.86
C PRO A 99 -7.32 16.98 7.30
N ASN A 100 -6.80 17.92 8.11
CA ASN A 100 -7.30 18.15 9.46
C ASN A 100 -8.82 18.42 9.46
N GLY A 101 -9.59 17.64 10.23
CA GLY A 101 -11.03 17.83 10.41
C GLY A 101 -11.90 17.51 9.19
N ARG A 102 -11.35 16.86 8.14
CA ARG A 102 -12.12 16.46 6.94
C ARG A 102 -12.16 14.95 6.78
N THR A 103 -13.21 14.47 6.10
CA THR A 103 -13.43 13.04 5.79
C THR A 103 -12.82 12.60 4.47
N ASN A 104 -12.21 13.51 3.70
CA ASN A 104 -11.54 13.17 2.45
C ASN A 104 -10.29 12.33 2.74
N LEU A 105 -10.39 11.03 2.49
CA LEU A 105 -9.30 10.08 2.63
C LEU A 105 -8.51 10.00 1.31
N HIS A 106 -7.20 9.87 1.42
CA HIS A 106 -6.31 9.69 0.28
C HIS A 106 -5.26 8.63 0.59
N TRP A 107 -5.08 7.69 -0.33
CA TRP A 107 -4.05 6.66 -0.22
C TRP A 107 -2.75 7.13 -0.86
N VAL A 108 -1.64 6.95 -0.15
CA VAL A 108 -0.27 7.08 -0.68
C VAL A 108 0.55 5.84 -0.35
N ALA A 109 1.60 5.59 -1.14
CA ALA A 109 2.60 4.59 -0.80
C ALA A 109 3.86 5.27 -0.26
N TYR A 110 4.60 4.55 0.57
CA TYR A 110 5.87 4.98 1.14
C TYR A 110 6.94 3.92 0.93
N GLU A 111 8.15 4.34 0.60
CA GLU A 111 9.36 3.50 0.61
C GLU A 111 10.58 4.37 0.93
N LYS A 112 11.35 4.01 1.97
CA LYS A 112 12.68 4.58 2.27
C LYS A 112 12.75 6.12 2.26
N GLY A 113 11.79 6.79 2.89
CA GLY A 113 11.75 8.26 2.97
C GLY A 113 11.03 8.95 1.82
N GLU A 114 10.65 8.21 0.77
CA GLU A 114 9.91 8.74 -0.38
C GLU A 114 8.42 8.44 -0.25
N ILE A 115 7.61 9.39 -0.70
CA ILE A 115 6.16 9.25 -0.88
C ILE A 115 5.86 9.12 -2.36
N TYR A 116 5.07 8.11 -2.68
CA TYR A 116 4.51 7.87 -4.01
C TYR A 116 3.02 8.19 -3.94
N ASP A 117 2.69 9.42 -4.33
CA ASP A 117 1.32 9.88 -4.42
C ASP A 117 0.75 9.56 -5.82
N PRO A 118 -0.31 8.75 -5.93
CA PRO A 118 -0.96 8.48 -7.22
C PRO A 118 -1.45 9.71 -7.98
N HIS A 119 -1.65 10.85 -7.30
CA HIS A 119 -2.08 12.11 -7.90
C HIS A 119 -0.92 12.95 -8.46
N SER A 120 0.33 12.61 -8.12
CA SER A 120 1.53 13.32 -8.56
C SER A 120 2.18 12.66 -9.78
N ASP A 121 3.09 13.36 -10.45
CA ASP A 121 3.81 12.85 -11.64
C ASP A 121 4.94 11.86 -11.31
N GLY A 122 5.20 11.62 -10.02
CA GLY A 122 6.27 10.73 -9.55
C GLY A 122 6.31 10.61 -8.02
N SER A 123 7.43 10.08 -7.52
CA SER A 123 7.72 10.12 -6.08
C SER A 123 8.35 11.45 -5.68
N CYS A 124 8.27 11.77 -4.40
CA CYS A 124 9.00 12.88 -3.80
C CYS A 124 9.42 12.53 -2.38
N SER A 125 10.42 13.24 -1.86
CA SER A 125 10.80 13.12 -0.46
C SER A 125 9.62 13.45 0.45
N LEU A 126 9.43 12.68 1.51
CA LEU A 126 8.40 12.94 2.52
C LEU A 126 8.51 14.35 3.11
N VAL A 127 9.71 14.93 3.18
CA VAL A 127 9.93 16.30 3.71
C VAL A 127 9.34 17.36 2.77
N ASP A 128 9.39 17.11 1.46
CA ASP A 128 8.93 18.03 0.42
C ASP A 128 7.50 17.76 -0.03
N TYR A 129 6.90 16.67 0.46
CA TYR A 129 5.56 16.27 0.06
C TYR A 129 4.49 17.28 0.56
N GLU A 130 3.72 17.83 -0.37
CA GLU A 130 2.74 18.90 -0.09
C GLU A 130 1.73 18.55 1.03
N ARG A 131 1.41 17.26 1.18
CA ARG A 131 0.46 16.76 2.18
C ARG A 131 1.15 16.16 3.40
N ALA A 132 2.43 16.43 3.64
CA ALA A 132 3.14 15.96 4.83
C ALA A 132 2.49 16.44 6.15
N HIS A 133 1.78 17.57 6.12
CA HIS A 133 1.03 18.09 7.26
C HIS A 133 -0.33 17.41 7.50
N TRP A 134 -0.79 16.53 6.59
CA TRP A 134 -2.04 15.79 6.73
C TRP A 134 -1.93 14.72 7.81
N LYS A 135 -3.07 14.32 8.38
CA LYS A 135 -3.09 13.33 9.45
C LYS A 135 -3.08 11.92 8.89
N VAL A 136 -2.26 11.07 9.49
CA VAL A 136 -2.30 9.63 9.23
C VAL A 136 -3.50 9.02 9.96
N LYS A 137 -4.38 8.38 9.19
CA LYS A 137 -5.53 7.64 9.73
C LYS A 137 -5.16 6.19 9.98
N THR A 138 -4.66 5.55 8.93
CA THR A 138 -4.38 4.12 8.93
C THR A 138 -3.15 3.86 8.09
N THR A 139 -2.40 2.81 8.43
CA THR A 139 -1.24 2.35 7.68
C THR A 139 -1.30 0.84 7.51
N LEU A 140 -0.83 0.36 6.37
CA LEU A 140 -0.54 -1.04 6.12
C LEU A 140 0.96 -1.18 5.96
N ARG A 141 1.60 -2.00 6.79
CA ARG A 141 3.05 -2.22 6.75
C ARG A 141 3.32 -3.69 6.58
N ARG A 142 4.40 -4.04 5.88
CA ARG A 142 4.83 -5.44 5.80
C ARG A 142 5.26 -5.93 7.18
N ASP A 143 4.73 -7.06 7.62
CA ASP A 143 5.16 -7.70 8.87
C ASP A 143 6.33 -8.63 8.58
N GLN A 144 7.54 -8.13 8.82
CA GLN A 144 8.76 -8.91 8.59
C GLN A 144 8.98 -9.99 9.65
N SER A 145 8.38 -9.88 10.83
CA SER A 145 8.52 -10.88 11.90
C SER A 145 7.83 -12.20 11.56
N LYS A 146 6.88 -12.18 10.61
CA LYS A 146 6.08 -13.33 10.21
C LYS A 146 6.46 -13.94 8.86
N LEU A 147 7.52 -13.45 8.22
CA LEU A 147 7.98 -13.97 6.91
C LEU A 147 8.35 -15.46 6.95
N GLY A 148 9.02 -15.92 8.02
CA GLY A 148 9.41 -17.33 8.19
C GLY A 148 8.22 -18.26 8.45
N GLU A 149 7.22 -17.81 9.21
CA GLU A 149 6.01 -18.59 9.51
C GLU A 149 5.10 -18.75 8.28
N PHE A 150 5.05 -17.75 7.39
CA PHE A 150 4.22 -17.82 6.19
C PHE A 150 4.71 -18.85 5.18
N GLN A 151 6.01 -18.89 4.91
CA GLN A 151 6.58 -19.85 3.95
C GLN A 151 6.36 -21.29 4.40
N LEU A 152 6.48 -21.57 5.70
CA LEU A 152 6.20 -22.88 6.28
C LEU A 152 4.74 -23.30 6.11
N ARG A 153 3.77 -22.43 6.45
CA ARG A 153 2.33 -22.73 6.25
C ARG A 153 1.94 -22.86 4.79
N GLN A 154 2.55 -22.02 3.93
CA GLN A 154 2.70 -22.21 2.48
C GLN A 154 2.89 -23.68 2.09
N MET A 155 4.07 -24.16 2.46
CA MET A 155 4.54 -25.49 2.11
C MET A 155 3.71 -26.61 2.74
N GLU A 156 3.17 -26.41 3.95
CA GLU A 156 2.26 -27.39 4.57
C GLU A 156 0.94 -27.51 3.82
N ALA A 157 0.34 -26.40 3.38
CA ALA A 157 -0.88 -26.44 2.58
C ALA A 157 -0.70 -27.14 1.22
N PHE A 158 0.51 -27.06 0.64
CA PHE A 158 0.86 -27.76 -0.61
C PHE A 158 1.32 -29.22 -0.41
N ARG A 159 1.61 -29.67 0.82
CA ARG A 159 1.95 -31.08 1.12
C ARG A 159 0.73 -31.98 1.36
N ILE A 160 -0.47 -31.41 1.40
CA ILE A 160 -1.72 -32.12 1.64
C ILE A 160 -2.42 -32.51 0.30
N PHE A 161 -1.78 -32.25 -0.84
CA PHE A 161 -2.24 -32.67 -2.17
C PHE A 161 -1.23 -33.57 -2.87
#